data_AF-A0A699R3X7-F1
#
_entry.id   AF-A0A699R3X7-F1
#
_cell.length_a   1.000
_cell.length_b   1.000
_cell.length_c   1.000
_cell.angle_alpha   90.00
_cell.angle_beta   90.00
_cell.angle_gamma   90.00
#
_symmetry.space_group_name_H-M   'P 1'
#
loop_
_entity.id
_entity.type
_entity.pdbx_description
1 polymer ?
#
loop_
_entity_poly.entity_id
_entity_poly.type
_entity_poly.pdbx_seq_one_letter_code
_entity_poly.pdbx_strand_id
1 'polypeptide(L)'
;MLQAPIEGYEDAIVVPPINANNFELKKTLINLVQSNQFTRRQDPHNHLRFFNKVTSTFRHPEVPNTTVKLLLFPFSLEGEARIWLDKEPPRSILTWEDLVSKFINQVFPPSKTTYLHNEITNFLQKSNETFNEA
;
A
#
# COMPACT_ATOMS: atom_id res chain seq x y z
N MET A 1 -11.93 28.89 -17.87
CA MET A 1 -11.54 27.61 -17.23
C MET A 1 -11.37 27.90 -15.75
N LEU A 2 -12.23 27.35 -14.89
CA LEU A 2 -12.16 27.57 -13.45
C LEU A 2 -11.19 26.55 -12.86
N GLN A 3 -10.01 27.01 -12.44
CA GLN A 3 -9.13 26.22 -11.58
C GLN A 3 -9.81 26.16 -10.20
N ALA A 4 -10.24 24.98 -9.77
CA ALA A 4 -10.77 24.81 -8.42
C ALA A 4 -9.65 25.12 -7.39
N PRO A 5 -9.98 25.74 -6.24
CA PRO A 5 -9.01 25.94 -5.17
C PRO A 5 -8.43 24.61 -4.72
N ILE A 6 -7.10 24.53 -4.63
CA ILE A 6 -6.34 23.35 -4.17
C ILE A 6 -6.50 23.12 -2.65
N GLU A 7 -7.25 23.98 -1.95
CA GLU A 7 -7.47 24.02 -0.50
C GLU A 7 -8.23 22.81 0.10
N GLY A 8 -8.51 21.78 -0.69
CA GLY A 8 -9.11 20.53 -0.21
C GLY A 8 -8.36 19.25 -0.58
N TYR A 9 -7.22 19.35 -1.28
CA TYR A 9 -6.39 18.20 -1.67
C TYR A 9 -5.25 18.01 -0.68
N GLU A 10 -5.60 17.70 0.56
CA GLU A 10 -4.62 17.22 1.53
C GLU A 10 -4.35 15.72 1.27
N ASP A 11 -3.07 15.34 1.23
CA ASP A 11 -2.67 13.95 1.03
C ASP A 11 -3.18 13.06 2.18
N ALA A 12 -3.50 11.80 1.86
CA ALA A 12 -3.88 10.81 2.86
C ALA A 12 -2.73 10.51 3.84
N ILE A 13 -1.48 10.54 3.35
CA ILE A 13 -0.27 10.30 4.13
C ILE A 13 0.21 11.61 4.75
N VAL A 14 0.26 11.65 6.08
CA VAL A 14 0.91 12.74 6.80
C VAL A 14 2.41 12.47 6.83
N VAL A 15 3.18 13.36 6.20
CA VAL A 15 4.64 13.31 6.25
C VAL A 15 5.10 13.89 7.60
N PRO A 16 5.81 13.11 8.44
CA PRO A 16 6.38 13.64 9.68
C PRO A 16 7.37 14.78 9.40
N PRO A 17 7.54 15.75 10.33
CA PRO A 17 8.52 16.82 10.17
C PRO A 17 9.92 16.27 9.87
N ILE A 18 10.56 16.84 8.84
CA ILE A 18 11.93 16.49 8.44
C ILE A 18 12.83 17.67 8.82
N ASN A 19 13.67 17.46 9.83
CA ASN A 19 14.57 18.50 10.35
C ASN A 19 15.91 18.57 9.61
N ALA A 20 16.00 17.95 8.43
CA ALA A 20 17.22 17.86 7.64
C ALA A 20 17.21 18.90 6.51
N ASN A 21 18.15 19.82 6.52
CA ASN A 21 18.16 20.97 5.61
C ASN A 21 18.40 20.63 4.12
N ASN A 22 18.69 19.38 3.77
CA ASN A 22 18.99 18.94 2.40
C ASN A 22 18.40 17.54 2.08
N PHE A 23 17.32 17.15 2.75
CA PHE A 23 16.71 15.86 2.47
C PHE A 23 15.96 15.87 1.13
N GLU A 24 16.32 14.95 0.25
CA GLU A 24 15.59 14.67 -0.99
C GLU A 24 15.52 13.17 -1.24
N LEU A 25 14.40 12.71 -1.79
CA LEU A 25 14.30 11.35 -2.31
C LEU A 25 15.15 11.21 -3.57
N LYS A 26 16.12 10.29 -3.54
CA LYS A 26 16.98 10.02 -4.69
C LYS A 26 16.16 9.43 -5.84
N LYS A 27 16.32 9.99 -7.05
CA LYS A 27 15.66 9.47 -8.28
C LYS A 27 15.89 7.98 -8.51
N THR A 28 17.10 7.47 -8.22
CA THR A 28 17.40 6.04 -8.33
C THR A 28 16.51 5.18 -7.43
N LEU A 29 16.20 5.66 -6.22
CA LEU A 29 15.34 4.95 -5.28
C LEU A 29 13.89 4.94 -5.76
N ILE A 30 13.42 6.08 -6.30
CA ILE A 30 12.09 6.20 -6.92
C ILE A 30 11.98 5.24 -8.11
N ASN A 31 12.94 5.26 -9.03
CA ASN A 31 12.95 4.37 -10.19
C ASN A 31 12.97 2.89 -9.78
N LEU A 32 13.71 2.53 -8.72
CA LEU A 32 13.79 1.16 -8.25
C LEU A 32 12.45 0.66 -7.71
N VAL A 33 11.74 1.46 -6.90
CA VAL A 33 10.39 1.07 -6.45
C VAL A 33 9.38 1.09 -7.58
N GLN A 34 9.53 2.00 -8.55
CA GLN A 34 8.67 2.04 -9.73
C GLN A 34 8.87 0.82 -10.64
N SER A 35 10.08 0.25 -10.70
CA SER A 35 10.35 -0.97 -11.49
C SER A 35 9.65 -2.23 -10.94
N ASN A 36 9.13 -2.16 -9.71
CA ASN A 36 8.38 -3.22 -9.06
C ASN A 36 7.10 -2.65 -8.42
N GLN A 37 6.30 -1.95 -9.22
CA GLN A 37 5.01 -1.43 -8.77
C GLN A 37 4.03 -2.54 -8.41
N PHE A 38 3.24 -2.27 -7.38
CA PHE A 38 2.18 -3.13 -6.93
C PHE A 38 0.94 -2.97 -7.77
N THR A 39 0.43 -4.10 -8.23
CA THR A 39 -0.91 -4.26 -8.78
C THR A 39 -1.66 -5.29 -7.96
N ARG A 40 -3.01 -5.27 -7.97
CA ARG A 40 -3.85 -6.21 -7.19
C ARG A 40 -3.61 -7.70 -7.47
N ARG A 41 -2.86 -8.04 -8.52
CA ARG A 41 -2.54 -9.43 -8.90
C ARG A 41 -1.35 -10.02 -8.13
N GLN A 42 -0.62 -9.20 -7.39
CA GLN A 42 0.57 -9.61 -6.64
C GLN A 42 0.22 -9.89 -5.18
N ASP A 43 1.06 -10.68 -4.51
CA ASP A 43 1.01 -10.85 -3.05
C ASP A 43 1.53 -9.58 -2.36
N PRO A 44 0.71 -8.87 -1.56
CA PRO A 44 1.11 -7.65 -0.89
C PRO A 44 2.22 -7.88 0.15
N HIS A 45 2.35 -9.07 0.74
CA HIS A 45 3.43 -9.36 1.68
C HIS A 45 4.79 -9.43 0.96
N ASN A 46 4.82 -10.04 -0.22
CA ASN A 46 6.02 -10.06 -1.07
C ASN A 46 6.40 -8.66 -1.55
N HIS A 47 5.40 -7.84 -1.91
CA HIS A 47 5.62 -6.43 -2.24
C HIS A 47 6.23 -5.66 -1.07
N LEU A 48 5.64 -5.75 0.12
CA LEU A 48 6.15 -5.09 1.33
C LEU A 48 7.56 -5.57 1.69
N ARG A 49 7.85 -6.87 1.50
CA ARG A 49 9.21 -7.41 1.74
C ARG A 49 10.23 -6.81 0.77
N PHE A 50 9.90 -6.73 -0.53
CA PHE A 50 10.76 -6.07 -1.52
C PHE A 50 10.94 -4.58 -1.17
N PHE A 51 9.86 -3.87 -0.91
CA PHE A 51 9.88 -2.45 -0.57
C PHE A 51 10.71 -2.15 0.69
N ASN A 52 10.57 -2.97 1.73
CA ASN A 52 11.38 -2.89 2.95
C ASN A 52 12.87 -3.16 2.69
N LYS A 53 13.18 -4.10 1.78
CA LYS A 53 14.56 -4.38 1.38
C LYS A 53 15.18 -3.21 0.62
N VAL A 54 14.42 -2.55 -0.26
CA VAL A 54 14.89 -1.37 -1.00
C VAL A 54 15.10 -0.19 -0.04
N THR A 55 14.11 0.12 0.80
CA THR A 55 14.17 1.26 1.72
C THR A 55 15.23 1.10 2.81
N SER A 56 15.57 -0.12 3.23
CA SER A 56 16.64 -0.34 4.22
C SER A 56 18.05 -0.02 3.70
N THR A 57 18.24 0.07 2.38
CA THR A 57 19.51 0.50 1.77
C THR A 57 19.73 2.01 1.87
N PHE A 58 18.65 2.78 2.06
CA PHE A 58 18.72 4.22 2.23
C PHE A 58 19.01 4.56 3.69
N ARG A 59 20.06 5.36 3.91
CA ARG A 59 20.44 5.86 5.23
C ARG A 59 20.62 7.37 5.17
N HIS A 60 19.95 8.08 6.08
CA HIS A 60 20.14 9.50 6.31
C HIS A 60 20.13 9.73 7.84
N PRO A 61 21.15 10.38 8.43
CA PRO A 61 21.27 10.48 9.88
C PRO A 61 20.07 11.14 10.57
N GLU A 62 19.50 12.15 9.92
CA GLU A 62 18.44 13.00 10.49
C GLU A 62 17.02 12.61 10.02
N VAL A 63 16.89 11.59 9.16
CA VAL A 63 15.58 11.20 8.61
C VAL A 63 15.29 9.74 8.94
N PRO A 64 14.28 9.47 9.79
CA PRO A 64 13.87 8.10 10.10
C PRO A 64 13.51 7.33 8.83
N ASN A 65 13.87 6.04 8.81
CA ASN A 65 13.56 5.17 7.67
C ASN A 65 12.05 5.05 7.43
N THR A 66 11.23 5.12 8.49
CA THR A 66 9.77 5.15 8.40
C THR A 66 9.25 6.36 7.62
N THR A 67 9.83 7.56 7.80
CA THR A 67 9.51 8.75 7.00
C THR A 67 9.82 8.54 5.53
N VAL A 68 10.97 7.92 5.22
CA VAL A 68 11.35 7.57 3.84
C VAL A 68 10.36 6.58 3.24
N LYS A 69 9.95 5.56 4.00
CA LYS A 69 8.94 4.58 3.56
C LYS A 69 7.60 5.25 3.22
N LEU A 70 7.11 6.12 4.11
CA LEU A 70 5.85 6.86 3.89
C LEU A 70 5.89 7.68 2.61
N LEU A 71 6.96 8.44 2.39
CA LEU A 71 7.14 9.26 1.18
C LEU A 71 7.29 8.44 -0.10
N LEU A 72 7.93 7.27 -0.02
CA LEU A 72 8.27 6.47 -1.18
C LEU A 72 7.16 5.49 -1.59
N PHE A 73 6.31 5.07 -0.64
CA PHE A 73 5.27 4.06 -0.89
C PHE A 73 4.31 4.41 -2.04
N PRO A 74 3.84 5.67 -2.21
CA PRO A 74 2.95 6.03 -3.33
C PRO A 74 3.55 5.73 -4.72
N PHE A 75 4.87 5.81 -4.86
CA PHE A 75 5.57 5.49 -6.11
C PHE A 75 5.62 3.98 -6.39
N SER A 76 5.42 3.16 -5.35
CA SER A 76 5.39 1.72 -5.45
C SER A 76 4.02 1.15 -5.83
N LEU A 77 3.01 1.99 -6.08
CA LEU A 77 1.65 1.57 -6.42
C LEU A 77 1.30 1.93 -7.87
N GLU A 78 0.52 1.07 -8.54
CA GLU A 78 -0.01 1.30 -9.88
C GLU A 78 -1.51 0.96 -9.95
N GLY A 79 -2.23 1.57 -10.89
CA GLY A 79 -3.62 1.25 -11.20
C GLY A 79 -4.55 1.37 -9.99
N GLU A 80 -5.36 0.33 -9.75
CA GLU A 80 -6.35 0.33 -8.67
C GLU A 80 -5.75 0.53 -7.28
N ALA A 81 -4.51 0.08 -7.05
CA ALA A 81 -3.84 0.27 -5.77
C ALA A 81 -3.48 1.75 -5.56
N ARG A 82 -3.06 2.44 -6.61
CA ARG A 82 -2.80 3.88 -6.54
C ARG A 82 -4.10 4.67 -6.34
N ILE A 83 -5.13 4.34 -7.10
CA ILE A 83 -6.47 4.96 -6.99
C ILE A 83 -7.04 4.80 -5.58
N TRP A 84 -6.78 3.67 -4.91
CA TRP A 84 -7.19 3.50 -3.52
C TRP A 84 -6.52 4.52 -2.59
N LEU A 85 -5.20 4.68 -2.67
CA LEU A 85 -4.48 5.62 -1.83
C LEU A 85 -4.96 7.06 -2.06
N ASP A 86 -5.22 7.43 -3.32
CA ASP A 86 -5.74 8.75 -3.69
C ASP A 86 -7.18 9.00 -3.18
N LYS A 87 -7.91 7.95 -2.76
CA LYS A 87 -9.27 8.02 -2.20
C LYS A 87 -9.32 7.93 -0.67
N GLU A 88 -8.20 7.63 -0.02
CA GLU A 88 -8.16 7.60 1.44
C GLU A 88 -8.48 9.00 1.99
N PRO A 89 -9.17 9.10 3.13
CA PRO A 89 -9.46 10.40 3.72
C PRO A 89 -8.15 11.17 3.97
N PRO A 90 -8.15 12.50 3.78
CA PRO A 90 -6.99 13.31 4.07
C PRO A 90 -6.45 13.08 5.47
N ARG A 91 -5.12 13.04 5.59
CA ARG A 91 -4.41 12.88 6.86
C ARG A 91 -4.80 11.63 7.67
N SER A 92 -5.34 10.60 7.02
CA SER A 92 -5.77 9.36 7.69
C SER A 92 -4.66 8.35 7.93
N ILE A 93 -3.48 8.55 7.33
CA ILE A 93 -2.31 7.68 7.47
C ILE A 93 -1.21 8.47 8.18
N LEU A 94 -0.97 8.14 9.45
CA LEU A 94 -0.03 8.87 10.32
C LEU A 94 1.31 8.14 10.48
N THR A 95 1.28 6.81 10.45
CA THR A 95 2.45 5.96 10.67
C THR A 95 2.64 4.95 9.53
N TRP A 96 3.83 4.36 9.46
CA TRP A 96 4.11 3.29 8.52
C TRP A 96 3.23 2.05 8.79
N GLU A 97 2.99 1.76 10.06
CA GLU A 97 2.15 0.67 10.54
C GLU A 97 0.68 0.87 10.11
N ASP A 98 0.15 2.10 10.23
CA ASP A 98 -1.19 2.44 9.76
C ASP A 98 -1.32 2.23 8.25
N LEU A 99 -0.32 2.69 7.49
CA LEU A 99 -0.27 2.53 6.04
C LEU A 99 -0.30 1.04 5.66
N VAL A 100 0.56 0.23 6.27
CA VAL A 100 0.62 -1.22 6.02
C VAL A 100 -0.71 -1.89 6.36
N SER A 101 -1.29 -1.56 7.51
CA SER A 101 -2.59 -2.11 7.94
C SER A 101 -3.69 -1.80 6.92
N LYS A 102 -3.83 -0.54 6.53
CA LYS A 102 -4.84 -0.11 5.54
C LYS A 102 -4.59 -0.73 4.17
N PHE A 103 -3.34 -0.80 3.71
CA PHE A 103 -2.97 -1.44 2.46
C PHE A 103 -3.33 -2.93 2.43
N ILE A 104 -3.00 -3.68 3.49
CA ILE A 104 -3.34 -5.10 3.59
C ILE A 104 -4.86 -5.29 3.64
N ASN A 105 -5.57 -4.49 4.43
CA ASN A 105 -7.04 -4.56 4.51
C ASN A 105 -7.73 -4.18 3.19
N GLN A 106 -7.11 -3.32 2.38
CA GLN A 106 -7.62 -2.99 1.05
C GLN A 106 -7.46 -4.15 0.06
N VAL A 107 -6.34 -4.88 0.12
CA VAL A 107 -6.07 -6.01 -0.78
C VAL A 107 -6.84 -7.26 -0.33
N PHE A 108 -6.88 -7.50 0.98
CA PHE A 108 -7.57 -8.61 1.64
C PHE A 108 -8.52 -8.09 2.73
N PRO A 109 -9.70 -7.57 2.36
CA PRO A 109 -10.70 -7.18 3.33
C PRO A 109 -11.06 -8.39 4.22
N PRO A 110 -11.12 -8.22 5.56
CA PRO A 110 -11.53 -9.30 6.46
C PRO A 110 -12.85 -9.96 6.05
N SER A 111 -13.78 -9.19 5.48
CA SER A 111 -15.06 -9.67 4.96
C SER A 111 -14.92 -10.69 3.82
N LYS A 112 -13.92 -10.54 2.94
CA LYS A 112 -13.64 -11.54 1.90
C LYS A 112 -13.05 -12.82 2.50
N THR A 113 -12.18 -12.68 3.50
CA THR A 113 -11.61 -13.83 4.22
C THR A 113 -12.70 -14.59 4.97
N THR A 114 -13.60 -13.89 5.67
CA THR A 114 -14.76 -14.50 6.35
C THR A 114 -15.72 -15.14 5.36
N TYR A 115 -16.01 -14.49 4.23
CA TYR A 115 -16.85 -15.08 3.19
C TYR A 115 -16.24 -16.38 2.63
N LEU A 116 -14.97 -16.37 2.22
CA LEU A 116 -14.29 -17.58 1.74
C LEU A 116 -14.22 -18.68 2.80
N HIS A 117 -13.97 -18.30 4.06
CA HIS A 117 -13.98 -19.26 5.17
C HIS A 117 -15.38 -19.87 5.37
N ASN A 118 -16.43 -19.08 5.22
CA ASN A 118 -17.81 -19.56 5.28
C ASN A 118 -18.16 -20.44 4.08
N GLU A 119 -17.71 -20.12 2.87
CA GLU A 119 -17.89 -20.97 1.69
C GLU A 119 -17.20 -22.33 1.88
N ILE A 120 -15.97 -22.35 2.40
CA ILE A 120 -15.24 -23.60 2.70
C ILE A 120 -15.92 -24.39 3.82
N THR A 121 -16.32 -23.73 4.90
CA THR A 121 -16.93 -24.40 6.08
C THR A 121 -18.32 -24.94 5.76
N ASN A 122 -19.09 -24.22 4.94
CA ASN A 122 -20.43 -24.63 4.51
C ASN A 122 -20.41 -25.39 3.18
N PHE A 123 -19.24 -25.74 2.67
CA PHE A 123 -19.11 -26.50 1.43
C PHE A 123 -19.74 -27.88 1.62
N LEU A 124 -20.79 -28.14 0.85
CA LEU A 124 -21.42 -29.45 0.74
C LEU A 124 -21.32 -29.89 -0.71
N GLN A 125 -20.57 -30.97 -0.94
CA GLN A 125 -20.53 -31.63 -2.25
C GLN A 125 -21.95 -32.01 -2.65
N LYS A 126 -22.43 -31.54 -3.80
CA LYS A 126 -23.78 -31.90 -4.25
C LYS A 126 -23.81 -33.37 -4.63
N SER A 127 -24.97 -34.01 -4.46
CA SER A 127 -25.15 -35.45 -4.70
C SER A 127 -24.86 -35.92 -6.13
N ASN A 128 -24.70 -34.99 -7.07
CA ASN A 128 -24.40 -35.21 -8.48
C ASN A 128 -23.02 -34.69 -8.92
N GLU A 129 -22.20 -34.14 -8.03
CA GLU A 129 -20.85 -33.66 -8.35
C GLU A 129 -19.83 -34.76 -8.07
N THR A 130 -18.97 -35.10 -9.04
CA THR A 130 -17.86 -36.02 -8.78
C THR A 130 -16.83 -35.35 -7.86
N PHE A 131 -16.02 -36.13 -7.14
CA PHE A 131 -15.02 -35.58 -6.20
C PHE A 131 -14.03 -34.61 -6.86
N ASN A 132 -13.83 -34.70 -8.19
CA ASN A 132 -12.96 -33.81 -8.96
C ASN A 132 -13.65 -32.52 -9.45
N GLU A 133 -14.97 -32.44 -9.29
CA GLU A 133 -15.83 -31.31 -9.73
C GLU A 133 -16.37 -30.50 -8.54
N ALA A 134 -16.09 -30.95 -7.31
CA ALA A 134 -16.37 -30.28 -6.05
C ALA A 134 -15.34 -29.17 -5.77
#